data_AF-A0A8N4F051-F1
#
_entry.id   AF-A0A8N4F051-F1
#
_cell.length_a   1.000
_cell.length_b   1.000
_cell.length_c   1.000
_cell.angle_alpha   90.00
_cell.angle_beta   90.00
_cell.angle_gamma   90.00
#
_symmetry.space_group_name_H-M   'P 1'
#
loop_
_entity.id
_entity.type
_entity.pdbx_description
1 polymer ?
#
loop_
_entity_poly.entity_id
_entity_poly.type
_entity_poly.pdbx_seq_one_letter_code
_entity_poly.pdbx_strand_id
1 'polypeptide(L)'
;MGFQDMMAVVFISELHVRRTTFFVLKPLVLQELGATQLVLRAHKEAVNSLSGNGSAKLGTVAAVIAAANSTAVEASKEIEAAMKISMRAALGLLTNKTSEGHLDDLTIMKETLRVKDEELQQLAKDLRARDSTIKVIADKLTDTAEAAEAAASAAHAMDEERRRACAEIEHLNKDAEKQIESSMLKLRESEEKVMALSKDREILLKQRDSAVQEAQLWRSELAKARERAVVLEAAVVRAEERARVSEANAEARIKDAAERAAATAKEKEDLLALVNILQLQVQRQQSNTKQFLERSESCSGTDGTLPRTKHVDLSEDDVDKACLTDSRSVPANSVAQLGVDGVEIHSIGDAEWNDIQSMDARVADVREIAPEAEQSSLDIPVVRPSVDDHQHRGNPSQP
;
A
#
# COMPACT_ATOMS: atom_id res chain seq x y z
N MET A 1 -12.66 18.61 -15.29
CA MET A 1 -12.54 17.14 -15.45
C MET A 1 -12.17 16.57 -14.08
N GLY A 2 -13.07 15.80 -13.48
CA GLY A 2 -12.96 15.41 -12.06
C GLY A 2 -11.87 14.36 -11.84
N PHE A 3 -11.29 14.33 -10.63
CA PHE A 3 -10.31 13.33 -10.18
C PHE A 3 -10.75 11.87 -10.45
N GLN A 4 -12.07 11.65 -10.53
CA GLN A 4 -12.70 10.37 -10.86
C GLN A 4 -12.55 9.96 -12.33
N ASP A 5 -12.59 10.90 -13.28
CA ASP A 5 -12.39 10.60 -14.71
C ASP A 5 -10.93 10.25 -15.00
N MET A 6 -9.99 10.93 -14.32
CA MET A 6 -8.56 10.68 -14.49
C MET A 6 -8.17 9.30 -13.93
N MET A 7 -8.74 8.91 -12.78
CA MET A 7 -8.61 7.54 -12.24
C MET A 7 -9.19 6.48 -13.18
N ALA A 8 -10.36 6.74 -13.79
CA ALA A 8 -10.99 5.79 -14.70
C ALA A 8 -10.14 5.55 -15.98
N VAL A 9 -9.56 6.62 -16.54
CA VAL A 9 -8.68 6.52 -17.72
C VAL A 9 -7.38 5.78 -17.39
N VAL A 10 -6.78 6.02 -16.22
CA VAL A 10 -5.60 5.28 -15.76
C VAL A 10 -5.93 3.81 -15.54
N PHE A 11 -7.07 3.50 -14.91
CA PHE A 11 -7.49 2.12 -14.68
C PHE A 11 -7.75 1.36 -15.99
N ILE A 12 -8.41 1.99 -16.96
CA ILE A 12 -8.69 1.39 -18.27
C ILE A 12 -7.39 1.17 -19.04
N SER A 13 -6.47 2.13 -19.01
CA SER A 13 -5.16 2.03 -19.66
C SER A 13 -4.31 0.91 -19.05
N GLU A 14 -4.30 0.80 -17.72
CA GLU A 14 -3.56 -0.25 -17.00
C GLU A 14 -4.18 -1.64 -17.24
N LEU A 15 -5.52 -1.73 -17.32
CA LEU A 15 -6.22 -2.96 -17.68
C LEU A 15 -5.91 -3.39 -19.11
N HIS A 16 -5.81 -2.44 -20.05
CA HIS A 16 -5.48 -2.71 -21.45
C HIS A 16 -4.02 -3.17 -21.60
N VAL A 17 -3.08 -2.55 -20.90
CA VAL A 17 -1.66 -2.97 -20.88
C VAL A 17 -1.50 -4.36 -20.27
N ARG A 18 -2.17 -4.64 -19.14
CA ARG A 18 -2.15 -5.98 -18.51
C ARG A 18 -2.80 -7.04 -19.39
N ARG A 19 -3.88 -6.71 -20.09
CA ARG A 19 -4.54 -7.64 -21.03
C ARG A 19 -3.65 -7.91 -22.24
N THR A 20 -3.02 -6.89 -22.80
CA THR A 20 -2.14 -7.04 -23.97
C THR A 20 -0.86 -7.80 -23.63
N THR A 21 -0.24 -7.54 -22.47
CA THR A 21 0.89 -8.34 -21.99
C THR A 21 0.49 -9.79 -21.70
N PHE A 22 -0.68 -10.05 -21.13
CA PHE A 22 -1.16 -11.41 -20.90
C PHE A 22 -1.50 -12.17 -22.19
N PHE A 23 -1.99 -11.52 -23.24
CA PHE A 23 -2.29 -12.18 -24.51
C PHE A 23 -1.07 -12.35 -25.43
N VAL A 24 -0.01 -11.53 -25.26
CA VAL A 24 1.20 -11.60 -26.11
C VAL A 24 2.34 -12.36 -25.43
N LEU A 25 2.65 -12.09 -24.15
CA LEU A 25 3.75 -12.80 -23.46
C LEU A 25 3.38 -14.24 -23.09
N LYS A 26 2.12 -14.52 -22.77
CA LYS A 26 1.74 -15.85 -22.28
C LYS A 26 1.85 -16.96 -23.35
N PRO A 27 1.42 -16.78 -24.61
CA PRO A 27 1.70 -17.75 -25.67
C PRO A 27 3.18 -17.81 -26.06
N LEU A 28 3.92 -16.69 -26.02
CA LEU A 28 5.36 -16.65 -26.31
C LEU A 28 6.18 -17.43 -25.25
N VAL A 29 5.85 -17.25 -23.97
CA VAL A 29 6.44 -17.99 -22.85
C VAL A 29 5.98 -19.45 -22.88
N LEU A 30 4.74 -19.77 -23.25
CA LEU A 30 4.29 -21.17 -23.43
C LEU A 30 5.00 -21.88 -24.60
N GLN A 31 5.34 -21.16 -25.67
CA GLN A 31 6.09 -21.69 -26.81
C GLN A 31 7.57 -21.92 -26.46
N GLU A 32 8.21 -21.00 -25.73
CA GLU A 32 9.57 -21.18 -25.22
C GLU A 32 9.66 -22.23 -24.11
N LEU A 33 8.66 -22.33 -23.22
CA LEU A 33 8.59 -23.38 -22.19
C LEU A 33 8.36 -24.76 -22.82
N GLY A 34 7.54 -24.83 -23.88
CA GLY A 34 7.32 -26.05 -24.65
C GLY A 34 8.58 -26.51 -25.38
N ALA A 35 9.33 -25.58 -25.99
CA ALA A 35 10.59 -25.87 -26.66
C ALA A 35 11.70 -26.27 -25.68
N THR A 36 11.86 -25.55 -24.56
CA THR A 36 12.83 -25.91 -23.51
C THR A 36 12.45 -27.21 -22.81
N GLN A 37 11.16 -27.53 -22.64
CA GLN A 37 10.74 -28.82 -22.10
C GLN A 37 10.97 -29.96 -23.10
N LEU A 38 10.86 -29.71 -24.41
CA LEU A 38 11.24 -30.69 -25.45
C LEU A 38 12.75 -30.91 -25.47
N VAL A 39 13.55 -29.86 -25.35
CA VAL A 39 15.02 -29.93 -25.27
C VAL A 39 15.47 -30.61 -23.98
N LEU A 40 14.87 -30.28 -22.83
CA LEU A 40 15.15 -30.95 -21.55
C LEU A 40 14.69 -32.40 -21.57
N ARG A 41 13.59 -32.73 -22.26
CA ARG A 41 13.14 -34.11 -22.46
C ARG A 41 14.07 -34.87 -23.40
N ALA A 42 14.52 -34.26 -24.50
CA ALA A 42 15.50 -34.83 -25.42
C ALA A 42 16.88 -34.99 -24.74
N HIS A 43 17.30 -34.03 -23.90
CA HIS A 43 18.49 -34.16 -23.07
C HIS A 43 18.30 -35.20 -21.98
N LYS A 44 17.15 -35.32 -21.33
CA LYS A 44 16.86 -36.38 -20.36
C LYS A 44 16.80 -37.75 -21.03
N GLU A 45 16.26 -37.86 -22.23
CA GLU A 45 16.23 -39.12 -23.01
C GLU A 45 17.62 -39.46 -23.54
N ALA A 46 18.42 -38.49 -24.00
CA ALA A 46 19.81 -38.67 -24.39
C ALA A 46 20.70 -39.02 -23.17
N VAL A 47 20.52 -38.32 -22.05
CA VAL A 47 21.19 -38.61 -20.78
C VAL A 47 20.71 -39.94 -20.23
N ASN A 48 19.46 -40.35 -20.34
CA ASN A 48 19.03 -41.69 -19.93
C ASN A 48 19.56 -42.77 -20.89
N SER A 49 19.74 -42.48 -22.18
CA SER A 49 20.41 -43.36 -23.13
C SER A 49 21.93 -43.48 -22.88
N LEU A 50 22.55 -42.46 -22.29
CA LEU A 50 23.98 -42.42 -21.94
C LEU A 50 24.27 -42.85 -20.49
N SER A 51 23.35 -42.58 -19.57
CA SER A 51 23.46 -42.77 -18.12
C SER A 51 22.88 -44.11 -17.68
N GLY A 52 22.01 -44.72 -18.49
CA GLY A 52 21.49 -46.06 -18.27
C GLY A 52 22.25 -47.09 -19.09
N ASN A 53 23.59 -47.21 -18.96
CA ASN A 53 24.29 -48.46 -19.26
C ASN A 53 25.81 -48.42 -18.94
N GLY A 54 26.17 -48.83 -17.72
CA GLY A 54 27.49 -49.45 -17.47
C GLY A 54 27.73 -50.70 -18.33
N SER A 55 26.69 -51.20 -19.01
CA SER A 55 26.72 -52.34 -19.95
C SER A 55 27.07 -51.96 -21.41
N ALA A 56 26.89 -50.70 -21.84
CA ALA A 56 27.10 -50.30 -23.25
C ALA A 56 28.57 -50.13 -23.64
N LYS A 57 29.45 -49.77 -22.69
CA LYS A 57 30.91 -49.80 -22.92
C LYS A 57 31.40 -51.24 -23.11
N LEU A 58 30.86 -52.19 -22.35
CA LEU A 58 31.13 -53.63 -22.54
C LEU A 58 30.52 -54.16 -23.83
N GLY A 59 29.31 -53.73 -24.22
CA GLY A 59 28.69 -54.11 -25.49
C GLY A 59 29.41 -53.57 -26.73
N THR A 60 29.93 -52.34 -26.67
CA THR A 60 30.70 -51.73 -27.77
C THR A 60 32.10 -52.34 -27.85
N VAL A 61 32.76 -52.54 -26.70
CA VAL A 61 34.06 -53.25 -26.65
C VAL A 61 33.89 -54.72 -27.07
N ALA A 62 32.81 -55.41 -26.67
CA ALA A 62 32.52 -56.77 -27.12
C ALA A 62 32.19 -56.85 -28.61
N ALA A 63 31.47 -55.86 -29.16
CA ALA A 63 31.19 -55.79 -30.61
C ALA A 63 32.47 -55.47 -31.41
N VAL A 64 33.32 -54.57 -30.92
CA VAL A 64 34.62 -54.26 -31.53
C VAL A 64 35.57 -55.46 -31.43
N ILE A 65 35.61 -56.16 -30.29
CA ILE A 65 36.39 -57.40 -30.12
C ILE A 65 35.83 -58.53 -30.99
N ALA A 66 34.51 -58.68 -31.11
CA ALA A 66 33.90 -59.67 -31.99
C ALA A 66 34.17 -59.37 -33.46
N ALA A 67 34.11 -58.10 -33.88
CA ALA A 67 34.45 -57.68 -35.23
C ALA A 67 35.95 -57.86 -35.53
N ALA A 68 36.82 -57.52 -34.57
CA ALA A 68 38.26 -57.75 -34.69
C ALA A 68 38.61 -59.25 -34.73
N ASN A 69 37.97 -60.07 -33.88
CA ASN A 69 38.14 -61.52 -33.91
C ASN A 69 37.58 -62.15 -35.19
N SER A 70 36.44 -61.67 -35.70
CA SER A 70 35.91 -62.12 -36.99
C SER A 70 36.88 -61.77 -38.11
N THR A 71 37.42 -60.55 -38.13
CA THR A 71 38.40 -60.09 -39.13
C THR A 71 39.70 -60.88 -39.03
N ALA A 72 40.17 -61.19 -37.82
CA ALA A 72 41.36 -62.01 -37.59
C ALA A 72 41.14 -63.48 -38.02
N VAL A 73 39.95 -64.04 -37.79
CA VAL A 73 39.58 -65.38 -38.25
C VAL A 73 39.45 -65.41 -39.78
N GLU A 74 38.87 -64.38 -40.40
CA GLU A 74 38.80 -64.24 -41.87
C GLU A 74 40.21 -64.17 -42.48
N ALA A 75 41.08 -63.31 -41.92
CA ALA A 75 42.46 -63.18 -42.35
C ALA A 75 43.25 -64.49 -42.15
N SER A 76 43.00 -65.22 -41.07
CA SER A 76 43.60 -66.54 -40.84
C SER A 76 43.15 -67.57 -41.89
N LYS A 77 41.86 -67.57 -42.28
CA LYS A 77 41.35 -68.43 -43.37
C LYS A 77 41.97 -68.06 -44.71
N GLU A 78 42.17 -66.78 -45.00
CA GLU A 78 42.86 -66.33 -46.23
C GLU A 78 44.34 -66.76 -46.23
N ILE A 79 45.03 -66.64 -45.09
CA ILE A 79 46.41 -67.11 -44.93
C ILE A 79 46.48 -68.63 -45.10
N GLU A 80 45.56 -69.40 -44.51
CA GLU A 80 45.50 -70.87 -44.66
C GLU A 80 45.18 -71.28 -46.10
N ALA A 81 44.27 -70.56 -46.76
CA ALA A 81 43.95 -70.78 -48.18
C ALA A 81 45.16 -70.48 -49.07
N ALA A 82 45.87 -69.38 -48.84
CA ALA A 82 47.10 -69.04 -49.53
C ALA A 82 48.20 -70.09 -49.27
N MET A 83 48.31 -70.60 -48.05
CA MET A 83 49.24 -71.67 -47.67
C MET A 83 48.88 -73.00 -48.34
N LYS A 84 47.59 -73.36 -48.44
CA LYS A 84 47.13 -74.55 -49.18
C LYS A 84 47.37 -74.43 -50.69
N ILE A 85 47.22 -73.24 -51.27
CA ILE A 85 47.55 -72.98 -52.67
C ILE A 85 49.06 -73.12 -52.89
N SER A 86 49.87 -72.55 -52.00
CA SER A 86 51.34 -72.70 -52.02
C SER A 86 51.77 -74.17 -51.86
N MET A 87 51.15 -74.91 -50.93
CA MET A 87 51.41 -76.34 -50.73
C MET A 87 50.96 -77.19 -51.92
N ARG A 88 49.83 -76.85 -52.57
CA ARG A 88 49.39 -77.49 -53.81
C ARG A 88 50.29 -77.15 -54.98
N ALA A 89 50.86 -75.94 -55.04
CA ALA A 89 51.86 -75.58 -56.03
C ALA A 89 53.17 -76.36 -55.80
N ALA A 90 53.60 -76.50 -54.55
CA ALA A 90 54.78 -77.29 -54.17
C ALA A 90 54.59 -78.80 -54.40
N LEU A 91 53.41 -79.36 -54.11
CA LEU A 91 53.07 -80.77 -54.36
C LEU A 91 52.69 -81.05 -55.82
N GLY A 92 52.15 -80.06 -56.54
CA GLY A 92 51.89 -80.13 -57.98
C GLY A 92 53.16 -80.22 -58.82
N LEU A 93 54.29 -79.79 -58.26
CA LEU A 93 55.63 -79.95 -58.85
C LEU A 93 56.20 -81.38 -58.69
N LEU A 94 55.62 -82.23 -57.83
CA LEU A 94 56.09 -83.59 -57.53
C LEU A 94 55.48 -84.69 -58.43
N THR A 95 54.67 -84.34 -59.42
CA THR A 95 54.08 -85.32 -60.36
C THR A 95 54.51 -85.09 -61.81
N ASN A 96 55.81 -84.88 -62.02
CA ASN A 96 56.40 -85.03 -63.34
C ASN A 96 56.81 -86.49 -63.54
N LYS A 97 56.15 -87.10 -64.53
CA LYS A 97 56.28 -88.49 -64.98
C LYS A 97 57.76 -88.90 -65.13
N THR A 98 58.14 -89.99 -64.46
CA THR A 98 59.40 -90.70 -64.70
C THR A 98 59.35 -91.37 -66.08
N SER A 99 59.86 -90.68 -67.10
CA SER A 99 60.19 -91.29 -68.38
C SER A 99 61.56 -91.94 -68.25
N GLU A 100 61.54 -93.22 -67.89
CA GLU A 100 62.68 -94.13 -67.79
C GLU A 100 63.27 -94.39 -69.18
N GLY A 101 64.20 -93.52 -69.56
CA GLY A 101 65.22 -93.78 -70.57
C GLY A 101 66.54 -93.41 -69.92
N HIS A 102 67.61 -94.18 -70.19
CA HIS A 102 68.96 -93.90 -69.70
C HIS A 102 69.39 -92.50 -70.19
N LEU A 103 69.10 -91.50 -69.36
CA LEU A 103 69.46 -90.10 -69.57
C LEU A 103 70.95 -89.98 -69.27
N ASP A 104 71.71 -89.62 -70.29
CA ASP A 104 73.11 -89.23 -70.17
C ASP A 104 73.27 -88.23 -69.01
N ASP A 105 74.23 -88.44 -68.10
CA ASP A 105 74.44 -87.63 -66.89
C ASP A 105 74.57 -86.12 -67.22
N LEU A 106 75.07 -85.81 -68.42
CA LEU A 106 75.14 -84.47 -68.97
C LEU A 106 73.75 -83.83 -69.17
N THR A 107 72.75 -84.62 -69.55
CA THR A 107 71.36 -84.18 -69.73
C THR A 107 70.70 -83.90 -68.36
N ILE A 108 70.95 -84.77 -67.37
CA ILE A 108 70.45 -84.57 -65.99
C ILE A 108 71.04 -83.29 -65.38
N MET A 109 72.34 -83.06 -65.57
CA MET A 109 73.02 -81.86 -65.07
C MET A 109 72.49 -80.57 -65.72
N LYS A 110 72.30 -80.58 -67.05
CA LYS A 110 71.73 -79.43 -67.78
C LYS A 110 70.32 -79.10 -67.33
N GLU A 111 69.47 -80.12 -67.17
CA GLU A 111 68.10 -79.92 -66.71
C GLU A 111 68.06 -79.44 -65.26
N THR A 112 68.92 -79.96 -64.39
CA THR A 112 69.05 -79.49 -63.00
C THR A 112 69.49 -78.02 -62.94
N LEU A 113 70.48 -77.63 -63.74
CA LEU A 113 70.90 -76.23 -63.83
C LEU A 113 69.79 -75.33 -64.36
N ARG A 114 69.04 -75.77 -65.39
CA ARG A 114 67.89 -75.03 -65.93
C ARG A 114 66.82 -74.81 -64.86
N VAL A 115 66.44 -75.87 -64.13
CA VAL A 115 65.46 -75.78 -63.04
C VAL A 115 65.96 -74.85 -61.92
N LYS A 116 67.25 -74.90 -61.57
CA LYS A 116 67.84 -74.00 -60.57
C LYS A 116 67.83 -72.54 -61.01
N ASP A 117 68.13 -72.26 -62.28
CA ASP A 117 68.03 -70.91 -62.83
C ASP A 117 66.58 -70.39 -62.82
N GLU A 118 65.60 -71.25 -63.11
CA GLU A 118 64.17 -70.91 -63.01
C GLU A 118 63.73 -70.65 -61.57
N GLU A 119 64.15 -71.48 -60.61
CA GLU A 119 63.90 -71.29 -59.17
C GLU A 119 64.50 -69.96 -58.68
N LEU A 120 65.73 -69.62 -59.09
CA LEU A 120 66.37 -68.35 -58.76
C LEU A 120 65.64 -67.16 -59.39
N GLN A 121 65.23 -67.27 -60.65
CA GLN A 121 64.43 -66.23 -61.31
C GLN A 121 63.07 -66.04 -60.65
N GLN A 122 62.42 -67.12 -60.21
CA GLN A 122 61.15 -67.05 -59.49
C GLN A 122 61.34 -66.42 -58.11
N LEU A 123 62.36 -66.82 -57.35
CA LEU A 123 62.70 -66.22 -56.06
C LEU A 123 62.97 -64.72 -56.17
N ALA A 124 63.68 -64.29 -57.22
CA ALA A 124 63.94 -62.88 -57.49
C ALA A 124 62.68 -62.07 -57.86
N LYS A 125 61.68 -62.69 -58.50
CA LYS A 125 60.37 -62.07 -58.74
C LYS A 125 59.59 -61.93 -57.43
N ASP A 126 59.56 -62.99 -56.62
CA ASP A 126 58.85 -63.00 -55.34
C ASP A 126 59.45 -61.99 -54.34
N LEU A 127 60.78 -61.86 -54.29
CA LEU A 127 61.45 -60.84 -53.48
C LEU A 127 61.02 -59.43 -53.88
N ARG A 128 61.02 -59.12 -55.18
CA ARG A 128 60.55 -57.80 -55.66
C ARG A 128 59.09 -57.54 -55.35
N ALA A 129 58.22 -58.56 -55.43
CA ALA A 129 56.83 -58.43 -55.05
C ALA A 129 56.66 -58.16 -53.55
N ARG A 130 57.47 -58.82 -52.71
CA ARG A 130 57.53 -58.56 -51.26
C ARG A 130 58.05 -57.16 -50.96
N ASP A 131 59.11 -56.69 -51.61
CA ASP A 131 59.63 -55.34 -51.45
C ASP A 131 58.59 -54.28 -51.82
N SER A 132 57.84 -54.49 -52.91
CA SER A 132 56.73 -53.63 -53.29
C SER A 132 55.62 -53.62 -52.22
N THR A 133 55.32 -54.78 -51.62
CA THR A 133 54.32 -54.89 -50.55
C THR A 133 54.79 -54.19 -49.27
N ILE A 134 56.06 -54.38 -48.88
CA ILE A 134 56.68 -53.73 -47.73
C ILE A 134 56.63 -52.21 -47.90
N LYS A 135 56.94 -51.70 -49.10
CA LYS A 135 56.86 -50.27 -49.40
C LYS A 135 55.44 -49.73 -49.19
N VAL A 136 54.42 -50.39 -49.74
CA VAL A 136 53.01 -49.98 -49.54
C VAL A 136 52.61 -50.02 -48.07
N ILE A 137 53.07 -51.00 -47.29
CA ILE A 137 52.81 -51.06 -45.85
C ILE A 137 53.51 -49.89 -45.13
N ALA A 138 54.75 -49.59 -45.48
CA ALA A 138 55.49 -48.48 -44.89
C ALA A 138 54.83 -47.12 -45.18
N ASP A 139 54.37 -46.91 -46.41
CA ASP A 139 53.65 -45.70 -46.81
C ASP A 139 52.35 -45.57 -45.98
N LYS A 140 51.55 -46.65 -45.87
CA LYS A 140 50.32 -46.66 -45.04
C LYS A 140 50.57 -46.41 -43.55
N LEU A 141 51.67 -46.94 -43.00
CA LEU A 141 52.04 -46.68 -41.61
C LEU A 141 52.43 -45.22 -41.40
N THR A 142 53.09 -44.61 -42.38
CA THR A 142 53.44 -43.19 -42.38
C THR A 142 52.16 -42.34 -42.42
N ASP A 143 51.25 -42.59 -43.36
CA ASP A 143 49.95 -41.91 -43.44
C ASP A 143 49.15 -42.03 -42.12
N THR A 144 49.18 -43.22 -41.50
CA THR A 144 48.50 -43.47 -40.21
C THR A 144 49.14 -42.68 -39.08
N ALA A 145 50.47 -42.56 -39.06
CA ALA A 145 51.19 -41.78 -38.06
C ALA A 145 50.89 -40.28 -38.19
N GLU A 146 50.90 -39.75 -39.42
CA GLU A 146 50.55 -38.36 -39.69
C GLU A 146 49.08 -38.06 -39.31
N ALA A 147 48.16 -38.96 -39.64
CA ALA A 147 46.76 -38.83 -39.24
C ALA A 147 46.58 -38.86 -37.71
N ALA A 148 47.33 -39.71 -37.00
CA ALA A 148 47.30 -39.77 -35.55
C ALA A 148 47.88 -38.50 -34.90
N GLU A 149 48.97 -37.96 -35.44
CA GLU A 149 49.55 -36.69 -34.97
C GLU A 149 48.60 -35.50 -35.21
N ALA A 150 47.96 -35.44 -36.38
CA ALA A 150 46.96 -34.43 -36.68
C ALA A 150 45.75 -34.53 -35.74
N ALA A 151 45.27 -35.75 -35.45
CA ALA A 151 44.17 -35.99 -34.52
C ALA A 151 44.54 -35.60 -33.08
N ALA A 152 45.75 -35.94 -32.63
CA ALA A 152 46.25 -35.54 -31.30
C ALA A 152 46.38 -34.02 -31.19
N SER A 153 46.92 -33.36 -32.21
CA SER A 153 47.06 -31.90 -32.26
C SER A 153 45.70 -31.20 -32.23
N ALA A 154 44.71 -31.71 -32.99
CA ALA A 154 43.35 -31.21 -32.97
C ALA A 154 42.68 -31.39 -31.59
N ALA A 155 42.85 -32.56 -30.97
CA ALA A 155 42.33 -32.82 -29.62
C ALA A 155 42.93 -31.88 -28.57
N HIS A 156 44.23 -31.61 -28.64
CA HIS A 156 44.90 -30.65 -27.76
C HIS A 156 44.38 -29.22 -27.97
N ALA A 157 44.23 -28.77 -29.22
CA ALA A 157 43.67 -27.45 -29.50
C ALA A 157 42.25 -27.30 -28.96
N MET A 158 41.40 -28.32 -29.14
CA MET A 158 40.04 -28.33 -28.59
C MET A 158 40.02 -28.31 -27.06
N ASP A 159 40.93 -29.04 -26.39
CA ASP A 159 41.01 -29.01 -24.92
C ASP A 159 41.45 -27.65 -24.38
N GLU A 160 42.37 -26.96 -25.06
CA GLU A 160 42.76 -25.59 -24.72
C GLU A 160 41.57 -24.63 -24.81
N GLU A 161 40.81 -24.66 -25.91
CA GLU A 161 39.60 -23.82 -26.04
C GLU A 161 38.56 -24.17 -24.98
N ARG A 162 38.36 -25.47 -24.70
CA ARG A 162 37.45 -25.93 -23.63
C ARG A 162 37.89 -25.37 -22.28
N ARG A 163 39.18 -25.38 -21.96
CA ARG A 163 39.71 -24.82 -20.70
C ARG A 163 39.50 -23.32 -20.61
N ARG A 164 39.76 -22.57 -21.69
CA ARG A 164 39.51 -21.12 -21.72
C ARG A 164 38.02 -20.80 -21.55
N ALA A 165 37.15 -21.53 -22.24
CA ALA A 165 35.70 -21.39 -22.10
C ALA A 165 35.23 -21.69 -20.67
N CYS A 166 35.74 -22.74 -20.02
CA CYS A 166 35.43 -23.03 -18.62
C CYS A 166 35.88 -21.90 -17.68
N ALA A 167 37.08 -21.36 -17.87
CA ALA A 167 37.58 -20.25 -17.05
C ALA A 167 36.73 -18.98 -17.21
N GLU A 168 36.27 -18.68 -18.43
CA GLU A 168 35.37 -17.55 -18.70
C GLU A 168 33.99 -17.76 -18.05
N ILE A 169 33.43 -18.97 -18.14
CA ILE A 169 32.16 -19.31 -17.47
C ILE A 169 32.29 -19.14 -15.95
N GLU A 170 33.40 -19.59 -15.34
CA GLU A 170 33.65 -19.38 -13.92
C GLU A 170 33.76 -17.90 -13.54
N HIS A 171 34.38 -17.09 -14.39
CA HIS A 171 34.46 -15.65 -14.18
C HIS A 171 33.08 -14.99 -14.25
N LEU A 172 32.31 -15.28 -15.29
CA LEU A 172 30.94 -14.77 -15.48
C LEU A 172 30.02 -15.21 -14.33
N ASN A 173 30.14 -16.45 -13.84
CA ASN A 173 29.38 -16.93 -12.69
C ASN A 173 29.71 -16.13 -11.42
N LYS A 174 30.99 -15.86 -11.15
CA LYS A 174 31.40 -15.06 -9.99
C LYS A 174 30.86 -13.64 -10.07
N ASP A 175 30.88 -13.02 -11.25
CA ASP A 175 30.36 -11.66 -11.41
C ASP A 175 28.83 -11.60 -11.31
N ALA A 176 28.13 -12.59 -11.86
CA ALA A 176 26.69 -12.74 -11.68
C ALA A 176 26.33 -12.93 -10.20
N GLU A 177 27.08 -13.74 -9.46
CA GLU A 177 26.88 -13.96 -8.03
C GLU A 177 27.07 -12.65 -7.23
N LYS A 178 28.16 -11.90 -7.46
CA LYS A 178 28.35 -10.57 -6.85
C LYS A 178 27.22 -9.61 -7.18
N GLN A 179 26.73 -9.62 -8.42
CA GLN A 179 25.62 -8.75 -8.83
C GLN A 179 24.32 -9.13 -8.10
N ILE A 180 24.04 -10.42 -7.98
CA ILE A 180 22.90 -10.94 -7.22
C ILE A 180 23.03 -10.52 -5.75
N GLU A 181 24.19 -10.72 -5.12
CA GLU A 181 24.45 -10.31 -3.72
C GLU A 181 24.23 -8.81 -3.52
N SER A 182 24.76 -7.96 -4.40
CA SER A 182 24.54 -6.51 -4.36
C SER A 182 23.07 -6.14 -4.51
N SER A 183 22.34 -6.80 -5.42
CA SER A 183 20.91 -6.57 -5.62
C SER A 183 20.08 -7.02 -4.42
N MET A 184 20.43 -8.14 -3.78
CA MET A 184 19.78 -8.63 -2.57
C MET A 184 19.98 -7.68 -1.39
N LEU A 185 21.19 -7.12 -1.23
CA LEU A 185 21.45 -6.14 -0.18
C LEU A 185 20.58 -4.88 -0.39
N LYS A 186 20.53 -4.34 -1.61
CA LYS A 186 19.67 -3.19 -1.93
C LYS A 186 18.19 -3.49 -1.72
N LEU A 187 17.75 -4.72 -2.04
CA LEU A 187 16.38 -5.16 -1.81
C LEU A 187 16.06 -5.15 -0.31
N ARG A 188 16.91 -5.76 0.53
CA ARG A 188 16.75 -5.76 2.00
C ARG A 188 16.68 -4.34 2.57
N GLU A 189 17.61 -3.47 2.17
CA GLU A 189 17.59 -2.06 2.59
C GLU A 189 16.28 -1.35 2.19
N SER A 190 15.75 -1.64 1.00
CA SER A 190 14.48 -1.08 0.54
C SER A 190 13.28 -1.65 1.31
N GLU A 191 13.30 -2.95 1.65
CA GLU A 191 12.28 -3.60 2.46
C GLU A 191 12.24 -3.01 3.88
N GLU A 192 13.40 -2.77 4.49
CA GLU A 192 13.50 -2.10 5.79
C GLU A 192 12.93 -0.68 5.76
N LYS A 193 13.22 0.09 4.71
CA LYS A 193 12.63 1.43 4.51
C LYS A 193 11.12 1.37 4.36
N VAL A 194 10.60 0.42 3.59
CA VAL A 194 9.14 0.21 3.43
C VAL A 194 8.50 -0.15 4.78
N MET A 195 9.15 -1.02 5.56
CA MET A 195 8.68 -1.39 6.90
C MET A 195 8.66 -0.19 7.86
N ALA A 196 9.68 0.68 7.83
CA ALA A 196 9.71 1.90 8.63
C ALA A 196 8.58 2.87 8.22
N LEU A 197 8.46 3.17 6.92
CA LEU A 197 7.40 4.03 6.39
C LEU A 197 6.00 3.48 6.68
N SER A 198 5.82 2.16 6.67
CA SER A 198 4.55 1.53 7.03
C SER A 198 4.17 1.78 8.49
N LYS A 199 5.14 1.74 9.41
CA LYS A 199 4.91 2.05 10.83
C LYS A 199 4.55 3.51 11.03
N ASP A 200 5.29 4.42 10.38
CA ASP A 200 5.01 5.86 10.44
C ASP A 200 3.62 6.19 9.91
N ARG A 201 3.24 5.56 8.78
CA ARG A 201 1.88 5.68 8.23
C ARG A 201 0.81 5.24 9.23
N GLU A 202 1.03 4.15 9.96
CA GLU A 202 0.07 3.68 10.96
C GLU A 202 -0.08 4.68 12.12
N ILE A 203 1.03 5.27 12.58
CA ILE A 203 1.03 6.31 13.62
C ILE A 203 0.26 7.55 13.13
N LEU A 204 0.55 8.02 11.91
CA LEU A 204 -0.13 9.16 11.32
C LEU A 204 -1.64 8.91 11.12
N LEU A 205 -2.03 7.68 10.77
CA LEU A 205 -3.45 7.32 10.68
C LEU A 205 -4.14 7.39 12.05
N LYS A 206 -3.50 6.90 13.12
CA LYS A 206 -4.02 7.03 14.48
C LYS A 206 -4.17 8.49 14.90
N GLN A 207 -3.16 9.32 14.64
CA GLN A 207 -3.20 10.76 14.93
C GLN A 207 -4.32 11.47 14.16
N ARG A 208 -4.46 11.18 12.86
CA ARG A 208 -5.56 11.68 12.03
C ARG A 208 -6.92 11.30 12.62
N ASP A 209 -7.10 10.04 13.02
CA ASP A 209 -8.37 9.55 13.55
C ASP A 209 -8.71 10.20 14.89
N SER A 210 -7.74 10.38 15.78
CA SER A 210 -7.90 11.13 17.03
C SER A 210 -8.29 12.60 16.77
N ALA A 211 -7.60 13.28 15.85
CA ALA A 211 -7.92 14.67 15.50
C ALA A 211 -9.31 14.81 14.88
N VAL A 212 -9.74 13.84 14.06
CA VAL A 212 -11.09 13.81 13.49
C VAL A 212 -12.14 13.62 14.58
N GLN A 213 -11.92 12.69 15.52
CA GLN A 213 -12.83 12.47 16.66
C GLN A 213 -12.96 13.73 17.52
N GLU A 214 -11.84 14.38 17.84
CA GLU A 214 -11.84 15.62 18.62
C GLU A 214 -12.58 16.75 17.89
N ALA A 215 -12.33 16.92 16.58
CA ALA A 215 -13.03 17.90 15.78
C ALA A 215 -14.54 17.63 15.70
N GLN A 216 -14.98 16.36 15.69
CA GLN A 216 -16.40 16.00 15.76
C GLN A 216 -17.00 16.36 17.13
N LEU A 217 -16.27 16.10 18.21
CA LEU A 217 -16.68 16.48 19.57
C LEU A 217 -16.87 18.00 19.68
N TRP A 218 -15.89 18.80 19.25
CA TRP A 218 -16.00 20.26 19.27
C TRP A 218 -17.13 20.79 18.39
N ARG A 219 -17.39 20.18 17.22
CA ARG A 219 -18.56 20.52 16.39
C ARG A 219 -19.87 20.27 17.13
N SER A 220 -19.97 19.15 17.86
CA SER A 220 -21.17 18.83 18.63
C SER A 220 -21.39 19.78 19.81
N GLU A 221 -20.33 20.16 20.53
CA GLU A 221 -20.42 21.12 21.63
C GLU A 221 -20.74 22.54 21.13
N LEU A 222 -20.17 22.94 19.98
CA LEU A 222 -20.52 24.20 19.33
C LEU A 222 -21.99 24.24 18.92
N ALA A 223 -22.54 23.13 18.40
CA ALA A 223 -23.96 23.05 18.06
C ALA A 223 -24.85 23.20 19.31
N LYS A 224 -24.53 22.51 20.41
CA LYS A 224 -25.24 22.65 21.70
C LYS A 224 -25.14 24.07 22.28
N ALA A 225 -23.98 24.72 22.15
CA ALA A 225 -23.79 26.09 22.62
C ALA A 225 -24.63 27.09 21.81
N ARG A 226 -24.69 26.92 20.49
CA ARG A 226 -25.54 27.72 19.60
C ARG A 226 -27.03 27.55 19.91
N GLU A 227 -27.49 26.33 20.14
CA GLU A 227 -28.87 26.07 20.54
C GLU A 227 -29.21 26.77 21.86
N ARG A 228 -28.32 26.64 22.87
CA ARG A 228 -28.48 27.32 24.16
C ARG A 228 -28.51 28.84 24.02
N ALA A 229 -27.68 29.42 23.16
CA ALA A 229 -27.66 30.87 22.91
C ALA A 229 -29.01 31.35 22.33
N VAL A 230 -29.57 30.65 21.35
CA VAL A 230 -30.89 30.97 20.77
C VAL A 230 -32.01 30.91 21.81
N VAL A 231 -32.00 29.90 22.68
CA VAL A 231 -33.00 29.77 23.76
C VAL A 231 -32.90 30.92 24.76
N LEU A 232 -31.68 31.30 25.15
CA LEU A 232 -31.43 32.41 26.07
C LEU A 232 -31.80 33.75 25.44
N GLU A 233 -31.46 33.99 24.18
CA GLU A 233 -31.86 35.20 23.44
C GLU A 233 -33.38 35.33 23.39
N ALA A 234 -34.09 34.26 23.05
CA ALA A 234 -35.55 34.26 23.08
C ALA A 234 -36.13 34.50 24.50
N ALA A 235 -35.44 34.04 25.55
CA ALA A 235 -35.85 34.30 26.93
C ALA A 235 -35.63 35.76 27.34
N VAL A 236 -34.52 36.37 26.93
CA VAL A 236 -34.23 37.80 27.13
C VAL A 236 -35.27 38.66 26.45
N VAL A 237 -35.56 38.41 25.16
CA VAL A 237 -36.59 39.16 24.41
C VAL A 237 -37.96 39.07 25.11
N ARG A 238 -38.35 37.89 25.62
CA ARG A 238 -39.60 37.73 26.39
C ARG A 238 -39.57 38.50 27.72
N ALA A 239 -38.43 38.55 28.41
CA ALA A 239 -38.30 39.27 29.66
C ALA A 239 -38.34 40.79 29.43
N GLU A 240 -37.67 41.29 28.40
CA GLU A 240 -37.69 42.69 27.97
C GLU A 240 -39.10 43.13 27.58
N GLU A 241 -39.84 42.31 26.83
CA GLU A 241 -41.24 42.60 26.48
C GLU A 241 -42.12 42.71 27.74
N ARG A 242 -41.98 41.77 28.69
CA ARG A 242 -42.71 41.83 29.96
C ARG A 242 -42.37 43.07 30.78
N ALA A 243 -41.09 43.45 30.81
CA ALA A 243 -40.65 44.68 31.47
C ALA A 243 -41.31 45.91 30.84
N ARG A 244 -41.29 46.02 29.51
CA ARG A 244 -41.92 47.13 28.76
C ARG A 244 -43.43 47.21 29.01
N VAL A 245 -44.13 46.08 29.00
CA VAL A 245 -45.56 46.03 29.31
C VAL A 245 -45.84 46.44 30.76
N SER A 246 -45.00 46.01 31.71
CA SER A 246 -45.14 46.39 33.12
C SER A 246 -44.89 47.88 33.36
N GLU A 247 -43.91 48.46 32.65
CA GLU A 247 -43.59 49.89 32.67
C GLU A 247 -44.74 50.72 32.10
N ALA A 248 -45.25 50.35 30.91
CA ALA A 248 -46.40 51.03 30.30
C ALA A 248 -47.66 50.96 31.21
N ASN A 249 -47.89 49.82 31.88
CA ASN A 249 -48.98 49.69 32.85
C ASN A 249 -48.78 50.56 34.09
N ALA A 250 -47.55 50.67 34.61
CA ALA A 250 -47.24 51.54 35.73
C ALA A 250 -47.41 53.02 35.35
N GLU A 251 -46.95 53.42 34.17
CA GLU A 251 -47.11 54.76 33.63
C GLU A 251 -48.58 55.14 33.46
N ALA A 252 -49.40 54.24 32.91
CA ALA A 252 -50.85 54.44 32.79
C ALA A 252 -51.51 54.66 34.17
N ARG A 253 -51.14 53.85 35.19
CA ARG A 253 -51.67 54.02 36.55
C ARG A 253 -51.24 55.34 37.19
N ILE A 254 -50.01 55.80 36.93
CA ILE A 254 -49.51 57.10 37.38
C ILE A 254 -50.30 58.22 36.70
N LYS A 255 -50.52 58.13 35.38
CA LYS A 255 -51.30 59.10 34.63
C LYS A 255 -52.75 59.19 35.14
N ASP A 256 -53.42 58.05 35.31
CA ASP A 256 -54.77 57.98 35.89
C ASP A 256 -54.82 58.54 37.32
N ALA A 257 -53.77 58.32 38.12
CA ALA A 257 -53.68 58.88 39.47
C ALA A 257 -53.44 60.40 39.44
N ALA A 258 -52.62 60.89 38.51
CA ALA A 258 -52.37 62.32 38.32
C ALA A 258 -53.62 63.06 37.82
N GLU A 259 -54.35 62.49 36.86
CA GLU A 259 -55.62 63.05 36.37
C GLU A 259 -56.68 63.11 37.49
N ARG A 260 -56.81 62.04 38.29
CA ARG A 260 -57.68 62.04 39.49
C ARG A 260 -57.24 63.06 40.52
N ALA A 261 -55.95 63.16 40.81
CA ALA A 261 -55.42 64.16 41.74
C ALA A 261 -55.73 65.59 41.25
N ALA A 262 -55.54 65.87 39.97
CA ALA A 262 -55.88 67.15 39.35
C ALA A 262 -57.39 67.46 39.44
N ALA A 263 -58.25 66.46 39.19
CA ALA A 263 -59.69 66.60 39.36
C ALA A 263 -60.06 66.95 40.82
N THR A 264 -59.51 66.22 41.80
CA THR A 264 -59.76 66.53 43.22
C THR A 264 -59.20 67.88 43.66
N ALA A 265 -58.09 68.33 43.07
CA ALA A 265 -57.53 69.66 43.33
C ALA A 265 -58.45 70.76 42.79
N LYS A 266 -59.00 70.57 41.59
CA LYS A 266 -60.00 71.47 41.01
C LYS A 266 -61.27 71.52 41.84
N GLU A 267 -61.79 70.36 42.27
CA GLU A 267 -62.96 70.31 43.17
C GLU A 267 -62.69 71.06 44.49
N LYS A 268 -61.49 70.92 45.07
CA LYS A 268 -61.09 71.69 46.27
C LYS A 268 -61.04 73.18 46.01
N GLU A 269 -60.53 73.61 44.86
CA GLU A 269 -60.50 75.02 44.45
C GLU A 269 -61.93 75.59 44.30
N ASP A 270 -62.83 74.84 43.64
CA ASP A 270 -64.23 75.20 43.49
C ASP A 270 -64.95 75.29 44.85
N LEU A 271 -64.68 74.35 45.76
CA LEU A 271 -65.21 74.38 47.13
C LEU A 271 -64.66 75.57 47.94
N LEU A 272 -63.38 75.91 47.79
CA LEU A 272 -62.79 77.10 48.43
C LEU A 272 -63.42 78.39 47.89
N ALA A 273 -63.69 78.48 46.58
CA ALA A 273 -64.40 79.61 45.99
C ALA A 273 -65.82 79.74 46.58
N LEU A 274 -66.54 78.63 46.75
CA LEU A 274 -67.84 78.62 47.41
C LEU A 274 -67.77 79.06 48.88
N VAL A 275 -66.79 78.57 49.63
CA VAL A 275 -66.57 79.00 51.04
C VAL A 275 -66.31 80.50 51.11
N ASN A 276 -65.50 81.06 50.21
CA ASN A 276 -65.25 82.50 50.13
C ASN A 276 -66.53 83.30 49.87
N ILE A 277 -67.39 82.84 48.94
CA ILE A 277 -68.70 83.47 48.69
C ILE A 277 -69.58 83.43 49.95
N LEU A 278 -69.63 82.29 50.65
CA LEU A 278 -70.39 82.13 51.89
C LEU A 278 -69.82 83.02 53.01
N GLN A 279 -68.51 83.12 53.16
CA GLN A 279 -67.86 84.03 54.11
C GLN A 279 -68.21 85.50 53.80
N LEU A 280 -68.17 85.93 52.53
CA LEU A 280 -68.60 87.26 52.11
C LEU A 280 -70.09 87.51 52.42
N GLN A 281 -70.96 86.51 52.22
CA GLN A 281 -72.37 86.60 52.60
C GLN A 281 -72.55 86.76 54.11
N VAL A 282 -71.85 85.97 54.93
CA VAL A 282 -71.88 86.08 56.40
C VAL A 282 -71.35 87.44 56.85
N GLN A 283 -70.25 87.91 56.29
CA GLN A 283 -69.69 89.23 56.61
C GLN A 283 -70.67 90.36 56.23
N ARG A 284 -71.31 90.27 55.06
CA ARG A 284 -72.37 91.20 54.61
C ARG A 284 -73.57 91.17 55.56
N GLN A 285 -73.99 89.99 56.01
CA GLN A 285 -75.05 89.87 57.03
C GLN A 285 -74.61 90.47 58.36
N GLN A 286 -73.39 90.22 58.84
CA GLN A 286 -72.87 90.83 60.07
C GLN A 286 -72.75 92.35 59.97
N SER A 287 -72.40 92.91 58.80
CA SER A 287 -72.43 94.36 58.58
C SER A 287 -73.86 94.93 58.53
N ASN A 288 -74.82 94.18 57.95
CA ASN A 288 -76.24 94.55 57.99
C ASN A 288 -76.83 94.45 59.41
N THR A 289 -76.44 93.44 60.20
CA THR A 289 -76.86 93.26 61.59
C THR A 289 -76.17 94.28 62.52
N LYS A 290 -74.94 94.72 62.21
CA LYS A 290 -74.27 95.83 62.92
C LYS A 290 -74.91 97.20 62.65
N GLN A 291 -75.59 97.42 61.52
CA GLN A 291 -76.43 98.60 61.30
C GLN A 291 -77.80 98.51 62.01
N PHE A 292 -78.19 97.34 62.52
CA PHE A 292 -79.46 97.13 63.23
C PHE A 292 -79.30 97.01 64.76
N LEU A 293 -78.07 96.98 65.28
CA LEU A 293 -77.77 96.77 66.69
C LEU A 293 -76.95 97.93 67.30
N GLU A 294 -77.27 99.16 66.93
CA GLU A 294 -76.90 100.36 67.70
C GLU A 294 -78.08 100.77 68.60
N ARG A 295 -78.59 99.83 69.41
CA ARG A 295 -79.39 100.14 70.60
C ARG A 295 -79.52 98.92 71.53
N SER A 296 -79.25 99.19 72.80
CA SER A 296 -79.61 98.45 74.02
C SER A 296 -78.54 97.59 74.69
N GLU A 297 -78.21 98.08 75.88
CA GLU A 297 -77.29 97.66 76.93
C GLU A 297 -77.66 96.35 77.65
N SER A 298 -76.59 95.68 78.12
CA SER A 298 -76.36 95.04 79.44
C SER A 298 -77.40 94.12 80.10
N CYS A 299 -76.95 92.94 80.56
CA CYS A 299 -76.68 92.66 81.99
C CYS A 299 -76.21 91.20 82.28
N SER A 300 -75.16 91.12 83.13
CA SER A 300 -74.74 90.13 84.14
C SER A 300 -75.34 88.71 84.29
N GLY A 301 -74.47 87.74 84.65
CA GLY A 301 -74.59 87.01 85.94
C GLY A 301 -74.67 85.47 85.96
N THR A 302 -73.53 84.83 86.29
CA THR A 302 -73.31 83.67 87.20
C THR A 302 -73.85 82.24 86.97
N ASP A 303 -72.86 81.32 86.91
CA ASP A 303 -72.67 80.01 87.58
C ASP A 303 -73.31 78.68 87.09
N GLY A 304 -72.45 77.66 87.01
CA GLY A 304 -72.76 76.29 87.46
C GLY A 304 -72.79 75.13 86.46
N THR A 305 -71.75 74.27 86.55
CA THR A 305 -71.83 72.77 86.58
C THR A 305 -71.42 71.95 85.35
N LEU A 306 -70.32 71.18 85.53
CA LEU A 306 -69.85 69.99 84.79
C LEU A 306 -70.69 68.75 85.19
N PRO A 307 -70.85 67.69 84.35
CA PRO A 307 -69.97 66.51 84.49
C PRO A 307 -69.74 65.58 83.26
N ARG A 308 -68.48 65.14 83.09
CA ARG A 308 -67.95 63.74 83.09
C ARG A 308 -68.78 62.55 82.54
N THR A 309 -68.21 61.79 81.59
CA THR A 309 -68.01 60.30 81.60
C THR A 309 -66.79 59.94 80.71
N LYS A 310 -65.68 59.36 81.22
CA LYS A 310 -65.29 57.93 81.41
C LYS A 310 -65.23 57.11 80.10
N HIS A 311 -64.27 56.23 79.79
CA HIS A 311 -62.99 55.75 80.37
C HIS A 311 -62.41 54.72 79.36
N VAL A 312 -61.09 54.51 79.36
CA VAL A 312 -60.34 53.23 79.30
C VAL A 312 -59.02 53.45 78.57
N ASP A 313 -58.00 53.56 79.41
CA ASP A 313 -56.59 53.39 79.11
C ASP A 313 -56.15 52.18 79.94
N LEU A 314 -55.50 51.18 79.34
CA LEU A 314 -54.80 50.02 79.90
C LEU A 314 -54.14 49.33 78.67
N SER A 315 -52.88 48.92 78.62
CA SER A 315 -51.72 49.05 79.50
C SER A 315 -50.51 48.55 78.70
N GLU A 316 -49.33 48.97 79.12
CA GLU A 316 -48.01 48.39 78.85
C GLU A 316 -48.01 46.86 78.98
N ASP A 317 -47.19 46.13 78.21
CA ASP A 317 -46.03 45.42 78.77
C ASP A 317 -45.08 44.88 77.69
N ASP A 318 -43.84 44.74 78.12
CA ASP A 318 -42.59 44.44 77.43
C ASP A 318 -42.45 43.04 76.78
N VAL A 319 -41.25 42.87 76.19
CA VAL A 319 -40.43 41.67 75.96
C VAL A 319 -40.43 40.97 74.59
N ASP A 320 -39.42 41.33 73.79
CA ASP A 320 -38.22 40.54 73.45
C ASP A 320 -38.33 39.12 72.85
N LYS A 321 -37.42 38.88 71.89
CA LYS A 321 -36.83 37.59 71.42
C LYS A 321 -37.48 36.85 70.23
N ALA A 322 -36.65 36.77 69.18
CA ALA A 322 -36.36 35.63 68.31
C ALA A 322 -37.20 34.35 68.44
N CYS A 323 -37.61 33.81 67.29
CA CYS A 323 -37.66 32.37 67.03
C CYS A 323 -37.26 32.08 65.57
N LEU A 324 -35.97 31.83 65.39
CA LEU A 324 -35.52 30.71 64.56
C LEU A 324 -35.94 29.40 65.25
N THR A 325 -36.25 28.40 64.41
CA THR A 325 -36.08 26.94 64.60
C THR A 325 -36.88 26.22 65.69
N ASP A 326 -37.47 25.04 65.38
CA ASP A 326 -36.70 23.82 65.64
C ASP A 326 -37.15 22.53 64.93
N SER A 327 -36.12 21.70 64.74
CA SER A 327 -36.14 20.34 64.24
C SER A 327 -36.62 19.35 65.32
N ARG A 328 -37.07 18.15 64.91
CA ARG A 328 -37.16 16.99 65.81
C ARG A 328 -36.11 15.94 65.45
N SER A 329 -35.58 15.38 66.52
CA SER A 329 -34.35 14.63 66.72
C SER A 329 -34.34 13.15 66.32
N VAL A 330 -33.09 12.70 66.17
CA VAL A 330 -32.47 11.38 66.06
C VAL A 330 -32.87 10.39 67.18
N PRO A 331 -32.61 9.07 67.00
CA PRO A 331 -31.88 8.32 68.03
C PRO A 331 -30.66 7.55 67.49
N ALA A 332 -29.72 7.34 68.43
CA ALA A 332 -28.32 6.99 68.27
C ALA A 332 -27.99 5.48 68.24
N ASN A 333 -26.69 5.21 68.04
CA ASN A 333 -25.87 4.02 68.37
C ASN A 333 -25.80 2.91 67.29
N SER A 334 -24.67 2.30 66.91
CA SER A 334 -23.23 2.38 67.25
C SER A 334 -22.43 1.46 66.28
N VAL A 335 -21.09 1.62 66.24
CA VAL A 335 -20.02 0.61 65.92
C VAL A 335 -19.38 0.60 64.51
N ALA A 336 -18.23 1.30 64.44
CA ALA A 336 -16.88 0.87 64.03
C ALA A 336 -16.46 0.50 62.57
N GLN A 337 -15.37 1.20 62.17
CA GLN A 337 -14.20 0.81 61.33
C GLN A 337 -14.39 0.71 59.80
N LEU A 338 -13.49 1.19 58.92
CA LEU A 338 -12.06 1.55 59.00
C LEU A 338 -11.71 2.45 57.77
N GLY A 339 -10.71 3.35 57.88
CA GLY A 339 -9.83 3.68 56.72
C GLY A 339 -9.55 5.14 56.28
N VAL A 340 -8.77 5.89 57.09
CA VAL A 340 -7.68 6.84 56.69
C VAL A 340 -7.98 8.10 55.85
N ASP A 341 -8.20 9.20 56.58
CA ASP A 341 -7.35 10.40 56.71
C ASP A 341 -6.68 11.09 55.49
N GLY A 342 -6.91 12.41 55.40
CA GLY A 342 -5.81 13.37 55.55
C GLY A 342 -5.22 14.05 54.30
N VAL A 343 -5.77 15.22 53.96
CA VAL A 343 -5.13 16.50 53.54
C VAL A 343 -3.84 16.46 52.68
N GLU A 344 -3.86 17.13 51.52
CA GLU A 344 -3.00 18.29 51.16
C GLU A 344 -3.11 18.63 49.67
N ILE A 345 -3.45 19.88 49.38
CA ILE A 345 -3.36 20.47 48.04
C ILE A 345 -1.86 20.70 47.79
N HIS A 346 -1.29 19.97 46.83
CA HIS A 346 0.05 20.23 46.34
C HIS A 346 0.02 20.89 44.97
N SER A 347 0.72 22.02 44.91
CA SER A 347 1.08 22.78 43.72
C SER A 347 1.73 21.88 42.67
N ILE A 348 1.24 21.96 41.43
CA ILE A 348 1.89 21.35 40.28
C ILE A 348 3.15 22.15 39.98
N GLY A 349 4.28 21.46 40.11
CA GLY A 349 5.62 22.01 40.02
C GLY A 349 6.06 22.39 38.61
N ASP A 350 7.05 23.26 38.60
CA ASP A 350 7.92 23.60 37.49
C ASP A 350 8.54 22.33 36.89
N ALA A 351 8.18 22.02 35.64
CA ALA A 351 8.93 21.12 34.78
C ALA A 351 9.57 21.95 33.66
N GLU A 352 10.76 22.45 33.97
CA GLU A 352 11.96 22.38 33.13
C GLU A 352 11.75 22.55 31.61
N TRP A 353 11.66 23.81 31.17
CA TRP A 353 11.93 24.21 29.80
C TRP A 353 13.46 24.27 29.61
N ASN A 354 14.09 23.17 29.20
CA ASN A 354 15.45 23.21 28.67
C ASN A 354 15.52 22.42 27.36
N ASP A 355 16.22 23.02 26.40
CA ASP A 355 16.55 22.54 25.04
C ASP A 355 15.46 22.58 23.95
N ILE A 356 15.15 23.80 23.51
CA ILE A 356 14.91 24.04 22.08
C ILE A 356 16.09 24.89 21.57
N GLN A 357 17.06 24.24 20.93
CA GLN A 357 18.04 24.93 20.10
C GLN A 357 17.29 25.70 19.01
N SER A 358 17.45 27.03 19.02
CA SER A 358 17.02 27.91 17.94
C SER A 358 17.74 27.50 16.65
N MET A 359 17.02 26.89 15.72
CA MET A 359 17.48 26.74 14.34
C MET A 359 16.77 27.78 13.47
N ASP A 360 17.58 28.74 13.03
CA ASP A 360 17.31 29.84 12.09
C ASP A 360 16.54 29.33 10.84
N ALA A 361 15.23 29.53 10.80
CA ALA A 361 14.40 29.23 9.63
C ALA A 361 14.10 30.53 8.86
N ARG A 362 14.93 30.78 7.85
CA ARG A 362 14.81 31.91 6.93
C ARG A 362 13.64 31.68 5.97
N VAL A 363 12.70 32.62 5.96
CA VAL A 363 11.62 32.70 4.96
C VAL A 363 12.21 33.31 3.68
N ALA A 364 12.51 32.47 2.68
CA ALA A 364 12.78 32.90 1.31
C ALA A 364 12.45 31.76 0.34
N ASP A 365 11.32 31.90 -0.36
CA ASP A 365 11.09 31.53 -1.77
C ASP A 365 9.60 31.34 -2.05
N VAL A 366 8.88 32.45 -2.17
CA VAL A 366 7.61 32.48 -2.92
C VAL A 366 7.97 32.93 -4.33
N ARG A 367 7.95 32.01 -5.29
CA ARG A 367 8.17 32.29 -6.71
C ARG A 367 6.82 32.56 -7.37
N GLU A 368 6.64 33.80 -7.82
CA GLU A 368 5.53 34.28 -8.66
C GLU A 368 5.62 33.66 -10.06
N ILE A 369 4.51 33.15 -10.61
CA ILE A 369 4.43 32.63 -11.98
C ILE A 369 3.58 33.60 -12.81
N ALA A 370 4.17 34.16 -13.86
CA ALA A 370 3.52 35.03 -14.83
C ALA A 370 2.64 34.22 -15.82
N PRO A 371 1.55 34.78 -16.37
CA PRO A 371 0.67 34.07 -17.28
C PRO A 371 1.11 34.25 -18.73
N GLU A 372 1.56 33.17 -19.37
CA GLU A 372 1.61 33.12 -20.84
C GLU A 372 0.25 32.67 -21.36
N ALA A 373 -0.30 33.53 -22.22
CA ALA A 373 -1.55 33.35 -22.92
C ALA A 373 -1.39 32.29 -24.01
N GLU A 374 -2.31 31.34 -24.09
CA GLU A 374 -2.69 30.77 -25.37
C GLU A 374 -4.17 30.39 -25.39
N GLN A 375 -4.81 30.92 -26.42
CA GLN A 375 -6.24 30.90 -26.69
C GLN A 375 -6.65 29.48 -27.12
N SER A 376 -7.77 28.98 -26.59
CA SER A 376 -8.65 28.09 -27.37
C SER A 376 -10.06 28.14 -26.79
N SER A 377 -10.99 28.53 -27.64
CA SER A 377 -12.38 28.85 -27.38
C SER A 377 -13.19 27.68 -26.83
N LEU A 378 -14.06 28.00 -25.88
CA LEU A 378 -15.14 27.14 -25.40
C LEU A 378 -16.28 27.10 -26.44
N ASP A 379 -16.45 25.98 -27.13
CA ASP A 379 -17.72 25.62 -27.76
C ASP A 379 -18.37 24.48 -26.95
N ILE A 380 -19.47 24.79 -26.28
CA ILE A 380 -20.27 23.85 -25.50
C ILE A 380 -21.36 23.29 -26.43
N PRO A 381 -21.36 22.00 -26.79
CA PRO A 381 -22.51 21.42 -27.49
C PRO A 381 -23.63 21.12 -26.49
N VAL A 382 -24.75 21.81 -26.65
CA VAL A 382 -26.03 21.51 -25.97
C VAL A 382 -26.58 20.19 -26.51
N VAL A 383 -26.46 19.12 -25.73
CA VAL A 383 -27.10 17.83 -26.03
C VAL A 383 -28.53 17.83 -25.51
N ARG A 384 -29.50 17.77 -26.43
CA ARG A 384 -30.91 17.47 -26.15
C ARG A 384 -31.06 15.97 -25.85
N PRO A 385 -31.97 15.53 -24.97
CA PRO A 385 -32.18 14.12 -24.71
C PRO A 385 -32.85 13.45 -25.92
N SER A 386 -32.24 12.40 -26.44
CA SER A 386 -32.78 11.55 -27.49
C SER A 386 -33.87 10.64 -26.93
N VAL A 387 -35.00 10.65 -27.63
CA VAL A 387 -36.15 9.76 -27.49
C VAL A 387 -35.73 8.33 -27.84
N ASP A 388 -36.21 7.42 -27.01
CA ASP A 388 -36.16 5.97 -27.15
C ASP A 388 -36.87 5.53 -28.43
N ASP A 389 -36.23 4.73 -29.28
CA ASP A 389 -36.97 3.90 -30.23
C ASP A 389 -36.20 2.61 -30.55
N HIS A 390 -36.88 1.51 -30.25
CA HIS A 390 -36.49 0.16 -30.58
C HIS A 390 -36.59 -0.08 -32.10
N GLN A 391 -35.59 -0.75 -32.70
CA GLN A 391 -35.73 -2.07 -33.35
C GLN A 391 -34.66 -2.35 -34.44
N HIS A 392 -34.30 -3.65 -34.47
CA HIS A 392 -33.85 -4.45 -35.63
C HIS A 392 -32.36 -4.62 -36.00
N ARG A 393 -31.81 -5.74 -35.48
CA ARG A 393 -31.38 -6.97 -36.21
C ARG A 393 -30.27 -6.84 -37.28
N GLY A 394 -29.17 -7.56 -37.05
CA GLY A 394 -28.38 -8.17 -38.13
C GLY A 394 -26.90 -8.41 -37.84
N ASN A 395 -26.56 -9.57 -37.27
CA ASN A 395 -25.29 -10.27 -37.56
C ASN A 395 -25.50 -11.08 -38.87
N PRO A 396 -24.48 -11.37 -39.72
CA PRO A 396 -23.35 -12.21 -39.26
C PRO A 396 -21.97 -12.06 -39.98
N SER A 397 -20.92 -12.48 -39.26
CA SER A 397 -19.74 -13.30 -39.66
C SER A 397 -18.95 -13.08 -40.98
N GLN A 398 -17.64 -12.78 -40.78
CA GLN A 398 -16.43 -13.46 -41.31
C GLN A 398 -16.03 -13.33 -42.80
N PRO A 399 -14.73 -13.54 -43.18
CA PRO A 399 -13.66 -14.35 -42.55
C PRO A 399 -12.74 -13.63 -41.56
#